data_AF-A0A117PME5-F1
#
_entry.id   AF-A0A117PME5-F1
#
_cell.length_a   1.000
_cell.length_b   1.000
_cell.length_c   1.000
_cell.angle_alpha   90.00
_cell.angle_beta   90.00
_cell.angle_gamma   90.00
#
_symmetry.space_group_name_H-M   'P 1'
#
loop_
_entity.id
_entity.type
_entity.pdbx_description
1 polymer ?
#
loop_
_entity_poly.entity_id
_entity_poly.type
_entity_poly.pdbx_seq_one_letter_code
_entity_poly.pdbx_strand_id
1 'polypeptide(L)'
;MYDIDSVLKLAQSQAGYREGRSAGHWNNRQKYSDQVHGLEWSDGQPWCCTFANWCFSQAGVAVPAGAVTASCAAGVAAYRKARRWTEYPVIGAQVFYGKGGGVHTGIVLKYDDTHVWAVEGNTNTSGSPEGDGVYVKKRTRRDPYVYGYGIPYYENDTGNTPDPVWRNKPLGR
;
A
#
# COMPACT_ATOMS: atom_id res chain seq x y z
N MET A 1 6.41 18.00 -0.86
CA MET A 1 6.18 16.55 -0.84
C MET A 1 4.93 16.28 -1.64
N TYR A 2 5.09 15.66 -2.82
CA TYR A 2 4.04 15.20 -3.73
C TYR A 2 4.59 14.09 -4.67
N ASP A 3 5.61 13.36 -4.21
CA ASP A 3 6.44 12.49 -5.05
C ASP A 3 6.62 11.10 -4.43
N ILE A 4 7.07 10.16 -5.28
CA ILE A 4 7.31 8.76 -4.93
C ILE A 4 8.34 8.67 -3.81
N ASP A 5 9.45 9.38 -3.92
CA ASP A 5 10.56 9.30 -2.95
C ASP A 5 10.12 9.69 -1.53
N SER A 6 9.28 10.71 -1.39
CA SER A 6 8.68 11.12 -0.12
C SER A 6 7.84 9.98 0.50
N VAL A 7 6.98 9.33 -0.30
CA VAL A 7 6.19 8.19 0.15
C VAL A 7 7.09 7.02 0.58
N LEU A 8 8.10 6.68 -0.22
CA LEU A 8 8.97 5.54 0.06
C LEU A 8 9.83 5.78 1.30
N LYS A 9 10.35 6.99 1.50
CA LYS A 9 11.11 7.36 2.71
C LYS A 9 10.22 7.29 3.95
N LEU A 10 9.00 7.82 3.88
CA LEU A 10 8.04 7.74 4.97
C LEU A 10 7.68 6.29 5.29
N ALA A 11 7.30 5.48 4.30
CA ALA A 11 6.96 4.08 4.51
C ALA A 11 8.12 3.29 5.12
N GLN A 12 9.34 3.43 4.58
CA GLN A 12 10.53 2.74 5.11
C GLN A 12 10.87 3.15 6.53
N SER A 13 10.68 4.43 6.90
CA SER A 13 10.93 4.90 8.27
C SER A 13 9.99 4.26 9.31
N GLN A 14 8.88 3.65 8.87
CA GLN A 14 7.97 2.93 9.76
C GLN A 14 8.34 1.45 9.93
N ALA A 15 9.30 0.92 9.15
CA ALA A 15 9.71 -0.48 9.28
C ALA A 15 10.17 -0.80 10.71
N GLY A 16 9.61 -1.88 11.28
CA GLY A 16 9.84 -2.27 12.67
C GLY A 16 8.86 -1.66 13.67
N TYR A 17 7.98 -0.74 13.26
CA TYR A 17 6.83 -0.34 14.08
C TYR A 17 5.95 -1.55 14.39
N ARG A 18 5.48 -1.64 15.64
CA ARG A 18 4.53 -2.67 16.09
C ARG A 18 3.26 -2.04 16.62
N GLU A 19 2.15 -2.71 16.38
CA GLU A 19 0.85 -2.34 16.93
C GLU A 19 0.75 -2.64 18.44
N GLY A 20 -0.35 -2.22 19.05
CA GLY A 20 -0.64 -2.51 20.44
C GLY A 20 -0.78 -4.00 20.72
N ARG A 21 -0.45 -4.38 21.96
CA ARG A 21 -0.60 -5.76 22.45
C ARG A 21 -1.42 -5.80 23.72
N SER A 22 -2.39 -6.69 23.81
CA SER A 22 -3.23 -6.90 24.99
C SER A 22 -3.56 -8.37 25.19
N ALA A 23 -3.56 -8.84 26.44
CA ALA A 23 -3.85 -10.24 26.79
C ALA A 23 -3.03 -11.28 25.98
N GLY A 24 -1.79 -10.93 25.59
CA GLY A 24 -0.92 -11.80 24.80
C GLY A 24 -1.08 -11.70 23.28
N HIS A 25 -2.13 -11.03 22.77
CA HIS A 25 -2.47 -10.91 21.35
C HIS A 25 -2.22 -9.51 20.80
N TRP A 26 -1.98 -9.43 19.49
CA TRP A 26 -1.92 -8.16 18.77
C TRP A 26 -3.35 -7.66 18.56
N ASN A 27 -3.59 -6.39 18.89
CA ASN A 27 -4.96 -5.87 19.02
C ASN A 27 -5.35 -4.89 17.91
N ASN A 28 -4.54 -4.80 16.86
CA ASN A 28 -4.66 -3.88 15.73
C ASN A 28 -4.74 -2.40 16.11
N ARG A 29 -4.40 -2.02 17.35
CA ARG A 29 -4.38 -0.61 17.76
C ARG A 29 -3.08 0.03 17.30
N GLN A 30 -3.18 1.09 16.54
CA GLN A 30 -2.04 1.73 15.88
C GLN A 30 -2.24 3.23 15.70
N LYS A 31 -1.14 3.94 15.45
CA LYS A 31 -1.11 5.43 15.43
C LYS A 31 -1.61 6.11 14.16
N TYR A 32 -1.83 5.36 13.09
CA TYR A 32 -2.13 5.83 11.74
C TYR A 32 -3.60 6.20 11.53
N SER A 33 -4.56 5.50 12.16
CA SER A 33 -6.00 5.75 11.96
C SER A 33 -6.38 7.20 12.22
N ASP A 34 -5.94 7.75 13.35
CA ASP A 34 -6.25 9.13 13.77
C ASP A 34 -5.58 10.21 12.89
N GLN A 35 -4.65 9.80 12.03
CA GLN A 35 -3.88 10.69 11.17
C GLN A 35 -4.31 10.61 9.70
N VAL A 36 -5.35 9.84 9.39
CA VAL A 36 -5.95 9.75 8.06
C VAL A 36 -7.41 10.14 8.16
N HIS A 37 -7.74 11.31 7.62
CA HIS A 37 -9.11 11.82 7.64
C HIS A 37 -10.10 10.81 7.05
N GLY A 38 -11.13 10.46 7.82
CA GLY A 38 -12.17 9.51 7.45
C GLY A 38 -11.87 8.05 7.81
N LEU A 39 -10.71 7.75 8.40
CA LEU A 39 -10.31 6.41 8.87
C LEU A 39 -10.09 6.34 10.39
N GLU A 40 -10.46 7.36 11.15
CA GLU A 40 -10.31 7.42 12.61
C GLU A 40 -11.01 6.21 13.28
N TRP A 41 -12.16 5.80 12.75
CA TRP A 41 -12.93 4.64 13.22
C TRP A 41 -12.22 3.29 13.02
N SER A 42 -11.16 3.23 12.20
CA SER A 42 -10.48 1.98 11.84
C SER A 42 -9.42 1.52 12.84
N ASP A 43 -9.17 2.27 13.91
CA ASP A 43 -8.27 1.80 14.97
C ASP A 43 -8.79 0.51 15.63
N GLY A 44 -7.91 -0.46 15.84
CA GLY A 44 -8.30 -1.81 16.26
C GLY A 44 -8.84 -2.72 15.14
N GLN A 45 -8.86 -2.25 13.89
CA GLN A 45 -9.16 -3.06 12.70
C GLN A 45 -7.88 -3.41 11.91
N PRO A 46 -7.90 -4.45 11.05
CA PRO A 46 -6.79 -4.70 10.13
C PRO A 46 -6.41 -3.43 9.35
N TRP A 47 -5.14 -3.03 9.43
CA TRP A 47 -4.71 -1.66 9.11
C TRP A 47 -3.73 -1.56 7.95
N CYS A 48 -3.60 -2.61 7.12
CA CYS A 48 -2.72 -2.58 5.94
C CYS A 48 -3.08 -1.45 4.96
N CYS A 49 -4.37 -1.26 4.67
CA CYS A 49 -4.85 -0.15 3.84
C CYS A 49 -4.74 1.21 4.55
N THR A 50 -5.01 1.26 5.85
CA THR A 50 -4.87 2.49 6.66
C THR A 50 -3.42 2.97 6.66
N PHE A 51 -2.45 2.06 6.81
CA PHE A 51 -1.02 2.36 6.69
C PHE A 51 -0.66 2.93 5.32
N ALA A 52 -1.10 2.29 4.23
CA ALA A 52 -0.82 2.77 2.89
C ALA A 52 -1.38 4.18 2.67
N ASN A 53 -2.64 4.41 3.05
CA ASN A 53 -3.27 5.73 2.97
C ASN A 53 -2.62 6.77 3.87
N TRP A 54 -2.12 6.37 5.05
CA TRP A 54 -1.33 7.25 5.90
C TRP A 54 -0.05 7.70 5.21
N CYS A 55 0.72 6.79 4.60
CA CYS A 55 1.93 7.18 3.86
C CYS A 55 1.62 8.15 2.71
N PHE A 56 0.56 7.90 1.93
CA PHE A 56 0.16 8.81 0.85
C PHE A 56 -0.27 10.17 1.39
N SER A 57 -1.12 10.19 2.42
CA SER A 57 -1.61 11.43 3.05
C SER A 57 -0.49 12.27 3.65
N GLN A 58 0.43 11.67 4.39
CA GLN A 58 1.58 12.36 4.99
C GLN A 58 2.57 12.89 3.94
N ALA A 59 2.68 12.22 2.79
CA ALA A 59 3.48 12.69 1.66
C ALA A 59 2.76 13.72 0.79
N GLY A 60 1.51 14.09 1.10
CA GLY A 60 0.69 14.97 0.27
C GLY A 60 0.19 14.34 -1.03
N VAL A 61 0.38 13.03 -1.23
CA VAL A 61 0.04 12.32 -2.46
C VAL A 61 -1.44 11.97 -2.45
N ALA A 62 -2.17 12.44 -3.46
CA ALA A 62 -3.58 12.11 -3.61
C ALA A 62 -3.77 10.69 -4.17
N VAL A 63 -4.84 10.03 -3.75
CA VAL A 63 -5.32 8.76 -4.32
C VAL A 63 -6.68 8.96 -4.99
N PRO A 64 -7.13 8.06 -5.87
CA PRO A 64 -8.47 8.09 -6.44
C PRO A 64 -9.58 8.22 -5.39
N ALA A 65 -10.68 8.88 -5.76
CA ALA A 65 -11.86 8.97 -4.90
C ALA A 65 -12.33 7.56 -4.49
N GLY A 66 -12.50 7.35 -3.19
CA GLY A 66 -12.83 6.04 -2.61
C GLY A 66 -11.64 5.13 -2.28
N ALA A 67 -10.41 5.51 -2.65
CA ALA A 67 -9.20 4.76 -2.29
C ALA A 67 -8.65 5.10 -0.90
N VAL A 68 -9.07 6.22 -0.29
CA VAL A 68 -8.92 6.46 1.15
C VAL A 68 -9.93 5.56 1.87
N THR A 69 -9.47 4.38 2.30
CA THR A 69 -10.31 3.31 2.85
C THR A 69 -9.46 2.38 3.72
N ALA A 70 -10.10 1.67 4.65
CA ALA A 70 -9.52 0.53 5.36
C ALA A 70 -9.70 -0.81 4.61
N SER A 71 -10.45 -0.84 3.49
CA SER A 71 -10.77 -2.06 2.75
C SER A 71 -9.95 -2.21 1.46
N CYS A 72 -9.21 -3.32 1.35
CA CYS A 72 -8.46 -3.65 0.14
C CYS A 72 -9.37 -3.75 -1.10
N ALA A 73 -10.51 -4.41 -0.98
CA ALA A 73 -11.47 -4.56 -2.08
C ALA A 73 -12.04 -3.20 -2.54
N ALA A 74 -12.34 -2.29 -1.61
CA ALA A 74 -12.77 -0.93 -1.95
C ALA A 74 -11.64 -0.15 -2.66
N GLY A 75 -10.40 -0.29 -2.20
CA GLY A 75 -9.22 0.31 -2.84
C GLY A 75 -9.06 -0.17 -4.30
N VAL A 76 -9.11 -1.48 -4.53
CA VAL A 76 -9.07 -2.06 -5.89
C VAL A 76 -10.17 -1.47 -6.78
N ALA A 77 -11.41 -1.41 -6.29
CA ALA A 77 -12.53 -0.87 -7.05
C ALA A 77 -12.33 0.62 -7.39
N ALA A 78 -11.82 1.42 -6.45
CA ALA A 78 -11.55 2.84 -6.64
C ALA A 78 -10.46 3.09 -7.70
N TYR A 79 -9.32 2.39 -7.61
CA TYR A 79 -8.24 2.51 -8.60
C TYR A 79 -8.69 2.07 -10.01
N ARG A 80 -9.47 0.98 -10.11
CA ARG A 80 -10.03 0.53 -11.38
C ARG A 80 -11.01 1.53 -11.98
N LYS A 81 -11.93 2.07 -11.16
CA LYS A 81 -12.90 3.11 -11.59
C LYS A 81 -12.19 4.35 -12.13
N ALA A 82 -11.08 4.74 -11.51
CA ALA A 82 -10.26 5.87 -11.95
C ALA A 82 -9.32 5.54 -13.13
N ARG A 83 -9.34 4.31 -13.66
CA ARG A 83 -8.41 3.82 -14.71
C ARG A 83 -6.95 3.97 -14.32
N ARG A 84 -6.64 3.82 -13.02
CA ARG A 84 -5.30 3.89 -12.45
C ARG A 84 -4.90 2.55 -11.84
N TRP A 85 -5.13 1.49 -12.63
CA TRP A 85 -4.85 0.11 -12.27
C TRP A 85 -3.97 -0.54 -13.32
N THR A 86 -3.05 -1.39 -12.89
CA THR A 86 -2.21 -2.21 -13.76
C THR A 86 -1.89 -3.56 -13.11
N GLU A 87 -1.52 -4.54 -13.94
CA GLU A 87 -1.01 -5.86 -13.53
C GLU A 87 0.52 -5.88 -13.40
N TYR A 88 1.20 -4.79 -13.78
CA TYR A 88 2.65 -4.65 -13.67
C TYR A 88 3.03 -3.85 -12.42
N PRO A 89 4.15 -4.18 -11.74
CA PRO A 89 4.61 -3.40 -10.61
C PRO A 89 4.97 -1.99 -11.05
N VAL A 90 4.63 -1.02 -10.22
CA VAL A 90 5.00 0.38 -10.39
C VAL A 90 5.61 0.84 -9.07
N ILE A 91 6.79 1.45 -9.10
CA ILE A 91 7.39 1.99 -7.87
C ILE A 91 6.46 3.05 -7.27
N GLY A 92 6.24 3.00 -5.95
CA GLY A 92 5.30 3.88 -5.25
C GLY A 92 3.82 3.51 -5.40
N ALA A 93 3.45 2.54 -6.23
CA ALA A 93 2.07 2.09 -6.30
C ALA A 93 1.67 1.29 -5.04
N GLN A 94 0.37 1.28 -4.77
CA GLN A 94 -0.24 0.40 -3.80
C GLN A 94 -0.42 -0.98 -4.45
N VAL A 95 0.30 -1.99 -3.99
CA VAL A 95 0.12 -3.39 -4.42
C VAL A 95 -1.00 -4.03 -3.61
N PHE A 96 -1.84 -4.83 -4.25
CA PHE A 96 -2.94 -5.56 -3.62
C PHE A 96 -2.75 -7.07 -3.78
N TYR A 97 -3.19 -7.82 -2.78
CA TYR A 97 -2.95 -9.25 -2.67
C TYR A 97 -4.22 -10.06 -2.45
N GLY A 98 -4.13 -11.35 -2.80
CA GLY A 98 -5.17 -12.35 -2.60
C GLY A 98 -6.33 -12.27 -3.59
N LYS A 99 -7.37 -13.07 -3.33
CA LYS A 99 -8.53 -13.20 -4.22
C LYS A 99 -9.16 -11.82 -4.48
N GLY A 100 -9.18 -11.40 -5.75
CA GLY A 100 -9.70 -10.09 -6.15
C GLY A 100 -8.92 -8.89 -5.61
N GLY A 101 -7.73 -9.10 -5.04
CA GLY A 101 -6.93 -8.07 -4.37
C GLY A 101 -7.50 -7.62 -3.02
N GLY A 102 -8.41 -8.40 -2.42
CA GLY A 102 -9.16 -8.02 -1.23
C GLY A 102 -8.52 -8.39 0.11
N VAL A 103 -7.34 -9.02 0.12
CA VAL A 103 -6.79 -9.65 1.34
C VAL A 103 -5.76 -8.77 2.06
N HIS A 104 -4.81 -8.20 1.32
CA HIS A 104 -3.72 -7.42 1.91
C HIS A 104 -3.16 -6.41 0.92
N THR A 105 -2.38 -5.45 1.40
CA THR A 105 -1.79 -4.40 0.56
C THR A 105 -0.47 -3.88 1.12
N GLY A 106 0.33 -3.24 0.27
CA GLY A 106 1.56 -2.53 0.64
C GLY A 106 1.93 -1.48 -0.38
N ILE A 107 3.06 -0.79 -0.16
CA ILE A 107 3.61 0.22 -1.06
C ILE A 107 4.86 -0.34 -1.72
N VAL A 108 4.87 -0.39 -3.06
CA VAL A 108 5.99 -0.95 -3.84
C VAL A 108 7.24 -0.09 -3.70
N LEU A 109 8.30 -0.68 -3.16
CA LEU A 109 9.63 -0.07 -3.02
C LEU A 109 10.47 -0.23 -4.28
N LYS A 110 10.50 -1.46 -4.80
CA LYS A 110 11.29 -1.85 -5.96
C LYS A 110 10.77 -3.14 -6.55
N TYR A 111 11.21 -3.46 -7.76
CA TYR A 111 10.96 -4.74 -8.40
C TYR A 111 12.19 -5.16 -9.21
N ASP A 112 12.26 -6.44 -9.53
CA ASP A 112 13.14 -6.97 -10.57
C ASP A 112 12.29 -7.83 -11.55
N ASP A 113 12.96 -8.62 -12.39
CA ASP A 113 12.27 -9.48 -13.37
C ASP A 113 11.39 -10.56 -12.73
N THR A 114 11.67 -10.93 -11.48
CA THR A 114 11.06 -12.06 -10.78
C THR A 114 10.25 -11.65 -9.53
N HIS A 115 10.60 -10.54 -8.90
CA HIS A 115 10.12 -10.18 -7.57
C HIS A 115 9.66 -8.73 -7.48
N VAL A 116 8.81 -8.49 -6.50
CA VAL A 116 8.42 -7.17 -6.02
C VAL A 116 8.69 -7.09 -4.52
N TRP A 117 9.18 -5.93 -4.08
CA TRP A 117 9.36 -5.59 -2.69
C TRP A 117 8.40 -4.47 -2.32
N ALA A 118 7.72 -4.61 -1.20
CA ALA A 118 6.82 -3.59 -0.68
C ALA A 118 6.99 -3.39 0.83
N VAL A 119 6.74 -2.18 1.31
CA VAL A 119 6.51 -1.93 2.74
C VAL A 119 5.04 -2.20 3.03
N GLU A 120 4.79 -3.05 4.00
CA GLU A 120 3.47 -3.54 4.37
C GLU A 120 3.24 -3.33 5.85
N GLY A 121 2.15 -2.65 6.19
CA GLY A 121 1.64 -2.56 7.56
C GLY A 121 0.69 -3.72 7.85
N ASN A 122 0.49 -4.03 9.13
CA ASN A 122 -0.32 -5.16 9.59
C ASN A 122 0.10 -6.48 8.92
N THR A 123 1.41 -6.74 8.92
CA THR A 123 1.98 -8.03 8.51
C THR A 123 2.98 -8.51 9.56
N ASN A 124 3.62 -9.65 9.32
CA ASN A 124 4.62 -10.25 10.20
C ASN A 124 5.69 -11.00 9.39
N THR A 125 6.69 -11.57 10.06
CA THR A 125 7.74 -12.39 9.44
C THR A 125 7.37 -13.86 9.28
N SER A 126 6.44 -14.39 10.07
CA SER A 126 6.08 -15.82 10.13
C SER A 126 5.04 -16.26 9.09
N GLY A 127 4.42 -15.32 8.38
CA GLY A 127 3.34 -15.59 7.42
C GLY A 127 1.97 -15.81 8.07
N SER A 128 1.81 -15.51 9.37
CA SER A 128 0.52 -15.58 10.05
C SER A 128 -0.48 -14.58 9.44
N PRO A 129 -1.80 -14.88 9.42
CA PRO A 129 -2.82 -13.88 9.11
C PRO A 129 -2.88 -12.71 10.10
N GLU A 130 -2.44 -12.92 11.34
CA GLU A 130 -2.35 -11.88 12.38
C GLU A 130 -1.07 -11.07 12.18
N GLY A 131 -1.19 -9.89 11.55
CA GLY A 131 -0.10 -8.93 11.44
C GLY A 131 0.29 -8.36 12.81
N ASP A 132 1.56 -7.99 12.97
CA ASP A 132 2.06 -7.39 14.22
C ASP A 132 2.79 -6.05 14.01
N GLY A 133 2.99 -5.62 12.77
CA GLY A 133 3.75 -4.43 12.49
C GLY A 133 3.98 -4.11 11.03
N VAL A 134 4.97 -3.25 10.80
CA VAL A 134 5.40 -2.81 9.47
C VAL A 134 6.68 -3.53 9.05
N TYR A 135 6.67 -4.16 7.88
CA TYR A 135 7.78 -4.94 7.36
C TYR A 135 7.99 -4.69 5.86
N VAL A 136 9.23 -4.88 5.41
CA VAL A 136 9.53 -5.04 3.99
C VAL A 136 9.32 -6.50 3.61
N LYS A 137 8.48 -6.74 2.61
CA LYS A 137 8.15 -8.09 2.14
C LYS A 137 8.59 -8.24 0.69
N LYS A 138 9.20 -9.38 0.38
CA LYS A 138 9.57 -9.81 -0.98
C LYS A 138 8.59 -10.87 -1.45
N ARG A 139 7.98 -10.69 -2.62
CA ARG A 139 7.10 -11.69 -3.25
C ARG A 139 7.45 -11.89 -4.72
N THR A 140 7.15 -13.08 -5.24
CA THR A 140 7.23 -13.35 -6.68
C THR A 140 6.17 -12.50 -7.38
N ARG A 141 6.57 -11.60 -8.27
CA ARG A 141 5.67 -10.57 -8.83
C ARG A 141 4.63 -11.11 -9.83
N ARG A 142 4.82 -12.35 -10.29
CA ARG A 142 3.89 -13.07 -11.18
C ARG A 142 3.10 -14.16 -10.45
N ASP A 143 3.19 -14.20 -9.12
CA ASP A 143 2.37 -15.10 -8.31
C ASP A 143 0.90 -14.65 -8.38
N PRO A 144 -0.08 -15.56 -8.58
CA PRO A 144 -1.50 -15.21 -8.61
C PRO A 144 -2.00 -14.49 -7.35
N TYR A 145 -1.32 -14.67 -6.22
CA TYR A 145 -1.59 -13.94 -4.99
C TYR A 145 -1.23 -12.45 -5.09
N VAL A 146 -0.30 -12.05 -5.96
CA VAL A 146 0.00 -10.65 -6.28
C VAL A 146 -0.98 -10.18 -7.35
N TYR A 147 -2.09 -9.60 -6.90
CA TYR A 147 -3.27 -9.38 -7.74
C TYR A 147 -3.11 -8.18 -8.69
N GLY A 148 -2.47 -7.11 -8.25
CA GLY A 148 -2.21 -5.94 -9.11
C GLY A 148 -1.93 -4.68 -8.31
N TYR A 149 -1.86 -3.56 -9.02
CA TYR A 149 -1.26 -2.32 -8.53
C TYR A 149 -2.15 -1.12 -8.83
N GLY A 150 -2.53 -0.40 -7.77
CA GLY A 150 -3.21 0.89 -7.85
C GLY A 150 -2.20 2.03 -7.86
N ILE A 151 -2.32 2.95 -8.81
CA ILE A 151 -1.35 4.03 -9.04
C ILE A 151 -1.91 5.36 -8.48
N PRO A 152 -1.35 5.91 -7.37
CA PRO A 152 -1.68 7.25 -6.88
C PRO A 152 -1.39 8.37 -7.88
N TYR A 153 -1.80 9.59 -7.54
CA TYR A 153 -1.51 10.80 -8.32
C TYR A 153 -0.19 11.42 -7.82
N TYR A 154 0.91 11.08 -8.48
CA TYR A 154 2.22 11.66 -8.21
C TYR A 154 2.48 12.79 -9.21
N GLU A 155 2.23 14.03 -8.80
CA GLU A 155 2.22 15.21 -9.69
C GLU A 155 3.56 15.48 -10.37
N ASN A 156 4.67 15.05 -9.74
CA ASN A 156 6.03 15.33 -10.22
C ASN A 156 6.77 14.10 -10.76
N ASP A 157 6.13 12.94 -10.81
CA ASP A 157 6.78 11.68 -11.19
C ASP A 157 6.23 11.10 -12.49
N THR A 158 7.02 10.20 -13.05
CA THR A 158 6.63 9.35 -14.17
C THR A 158 6.67 7.88 -13.76
N GLY A 159 5.93 7.03 -14.46
CA GLY A 159 5.85 5.61 -14.14
C GLY A 159 7.19 4.88 -14.32
N ASN A 160 7.82 4.50 -13.22
CA ASN A 160 8.88 3.50 -13.20
C ASN A 160 8.27 2.10 -13.10
N THR A 161 8.11 1.46 -14.26
CA THR A 161 7.38 0.21 -14.41
C THR A 161 7.74 -0.47 -15.75
N PRO A 162 7.65 -1.81 -15.85
CA PRO A 162 7.75 -2.50 -17.13
C PRO A 162 6.44 -2.46 -17.94
N ASP A 163 5.37 -1.85 -17.42
CA ASP A 163 4.13 -1.66 -18.16
C ASP A 163 4.32 -0.71 -19.35
N PRO A 164 4.09 -1.12 -20.61
CA PRO A 164 4.23 -0.22 -21.76
C PRO A 164 3.26 0.97 -21.73
N VAL A 165 2.12 0.87 -21.03
CA VAL A 165 1.12 1.95 -20.91
C VAL A 165 1.57 3.03 -19.92
N TRP A 166 2.26 2.63 -18.85
CA TRP A 166 2.61 3.53 -17.74
C TRP A 166 4.09 3.90 -17.70
N ARG A 167 4.96 3.17 -18.40
CA ARG A 167 6.40 3.44 -18.44
C ARG A 167 6.66 4.86 -18.94
N ASN A 168 7.37 5.64 -18.13
CA ASN A 168 7.71 7.05 -18.38
C ASN A 168 6.49 7.98 -18.58
N LYS A 169 5.26 7.50 -18.30
CA LYS A 169 4.05 8.32 -18.38
C LYS A 169 3.95 9.19 -17.12
N PRO A 170 3.61 10.49 -17.24
CA PRO A 170 3.31 11.32 -16.08
C PRO A 170 2.24 10.68 -15.19
N LEU A 171 2.48 10.72 -13.87
CA LEU A 171 1.59 10.12 -12.88
C LEU A 171 0.66 11.14 -12.20
N GLY A 172 0.77 12.43 -12.53
CA GLY A 172 -0.14 13.47 -12.05
C GLY A 172 -1.60 13.27 -12.48
N ARG A 173 -2.43 14.26 -12.12
CA ARG A 173 -3.84 14.32 -12.54
C ARG A 173 -4.02 14.65 -14.03
#